data_AF-A0A3M1IDP2-F1
#
_entry.id   AF-A0A3M1IDP2-F1
#
_cell.length_a   1.000
_cell.length_b   1.000
_cell.length_c   1.000
_cell.angle_alpha   90.00
_cell.angle_beta   90.00
_cell.angle_gamma   90.00
#
_symmetry.space_group_name_H-M   'P 1'
#
loop_
_entity.id
_entity.type
_entity.pdbx_description
1 polymer ?
#
loop_
_entity_poly.entity_id
_entity_poly.type
_entity_poly.pdbx_seq_one_letter_code
_entity_poly.pdbx_strand_id
1 'polypeptide(L)'
;MEAARPALHIEILGINRIGEDPYNSLITEGRTLSWLQDTPEAAVWEHWGVTYRDVRILDPQNRLYGVFNLTVFNLAIETNRELLKQRLLNAAKFIDTDKDRLLDDWEMLHFGSLDPEPGDDPDGDGRNNAAEFAFATDPTHAADPAPVQLLPPENGAAPAWTVVVRRRLGDALAYGVAASRQCMPWVIEPDAIRPAGQVENLYDGTGAGRVLYRLEWPEGIAPA
;
A
#
# COMPACT_ATOMS: atom_id res chain seq x y z
N MET A 1 -5.65 14.11 -27.42
CA MET A 1 -6.72 14.07 -26.40
C MET A 1 -6.47 12.85 -25.56
N GLU A 2 -5.78 13.03 -24.43
CA GLU A 2 -5.43 11.96 -23.51
C GLU A 2 -6.43 12.02 -22.36
N ALA A 3 -7.55 11.31 -22.53
CA ALA A 3 -8.62 11.28 -21.56
C ALA A 3 -8.37 10.16 -20.54
N ALA A 4 -8.17 10.57 -19.29
CA ALA A 4 -8.74 9.95 -18.09
C ALA A 4 -8.47 8.46 -17.89
N ARG A 5 -7.21 8.09 -17.63
CA ARG A 5 -6.95 6.97 -16.72
C ARG A 5 -6.35 7.55 -15.45
N PRO A 6 -7.02 7.47 -14.28
CA PRO A 6 -6.31 7.68 -13.02
C PRO A 6 -5.11 6.73 -13.01
N ALA A 7 -4.03 7.10 -12.30
CA ALA A 7 -2.93 6.19 -12.03
C ALA A 7 -3.45 5.05 -11.15
N LEU A 8 -4.11 4.08 -11.77
CA LEU A 8 -4.56 2.88 -11.10
C LEU A 8 -3.30 2.02 -11.00
N HIS A 9 -2.64 2.10 -9.84
CA HIS A 9 -1.45 1.35 -9.47
C HIS A 9 -1.75 -0.15 -9.37
N ILE A 10 -2.22 -0.73 -10.47
CA ILE A 10 -2.57 -2.14 -10.60
C ILE A 10 -1.33 -2.87 -11.08
N GLU A 11 -0.79 -3.71 -10.22
CA GLU A 11 0.29 -4.62 -10.56
C GLU A 11 -0.27 -6.00 -10.90
N ILE A 12 0.34 -6.67 -11.88
CA ILE A 12 -0.04 -8.02 -12.28
C ILE A 12 1.20 -8.90 -12.17
N LEU A 13 1.03 -9.99 -11.44
CA LEU A 13 2.03 -11.02 -11.21
C LEU A 13 1.45 -12.36 -11.64
N GLY A 14 2.21 -13.13 -12.42
CA GLY A 14 1.90 -14.53 -12.66
C GLY A 14 2.68 -15.43 -11.70
N ILE A 15 2.05 -16.51 -11.25
CA ILE A 15 2.71 -17.52 -10.41
C ILE A 15 2.45 -18.88 -11.05
N ASN A 16 3.51 -19.54 -11.49
CA ASN A 16 3.43 -20.87 -12.07
C ASN A 16 3.43 -21.95 -11.00
N ARG A 17 2.73 -23.06 -11.26
CA ARG A 17 2.64 -24.19 -10.34
C ARG A 17 4.01 -24.87 -10.20
N ILE A 18 4.28 -25.43 -9.02
CA ILE A 18 5.41 -26.33 -8.78
C ILE A 18 5.40 -27.46 -9.84
N GLY A 19 6.56 -27.70 -10.47
CA GLY A 19 6.74 -28.75 -11.49
C GLY A 19 6.35 -28.36 -12.92
N GLU A 20 5.79 -27.17 -13.12
CA GLU A 20 5.49 -26.62 -14.45
C GLU A 20 6.59 -25.66 -14.95
N ASP A 21 7.72 -25.58 -14.25
CA ASP A 21 8.85 -24.72 -14.59
C ASP A 21 9.41 -24.89 -16.02
N PRO A 22 9.38 -26.08 -16.66
CA PRO A 22 9.84 -26.23 -18.03
C PRO A 22 9.03 -25.39 -19.05
N TYR A 23 7.82 -24.96 -18.68
CA TYR A 23 6.94 -24.17 -19.53
C TYR A 23 7.03 -22.66 -19.29
N ASN A 24 7.89 -22.21 -18.36
CA ASN A 24 8.02 -20.78 -18.03
C ASN A 24 8.38 -19.93 -19.26
N SER A 25 9.27 -20.42 -20.13
CA SER A 25 9.70 -19.70 -21.34
C SER A 25 8.54 -19.41 -22.29
N LEU A 26 7.54 -20.30 -22.38
CA LEU A 26 6.35 -20.09 -23.23
C LEU A 26 5.51 -18.89 -22.78
N ILE A 27 5.58 -18.57 -21.47
CA ILE A 27 4.84 -17.45 -20.89
C ILE A 27 5.67 -16.16 -20.85
N THR A 28 6.98 -16.24 -20.66
CA THR A 28 7.84 -15.06 -20.47
C THR A 28 8.49 -14.54 -21.75
N GLU A 29 8.65 -15.36 -22.79
CA GLU A 29 9.34 -14.96 -24.02
C GLU A 29 8.64 -13.78 -24.71
N GLY A 30 9.37 -12.67 -24.84
CA GLY A 30 8.88 -11.43 -25.45
C GLY A 30 7.80 -10.69 -24.65
N ARG A 31 7.58 -11.04 -23.37
CA ARG A 31 6.56 -10.42 -22.50
C ARG A 31 7.19 -9.71 -21.30
N THR A 32 6.47 -8.72 -20.76
CA THR A 32 6.91 -7.89 -19.62
C THR A 32 6.18 -8.22 -18.32
N LEU A 33 5.31 -9.23 -18.32
CA LEU A 33 4.59 -9.65 -17.13
C LEU A 33 5.57 -10.29 -16.14
N SER A 34 5.60 -9.78 -14.91
CA SER A 34 6.35 -10.40 -13.82
C SER A 34 5.84 -11.83 -13.59
N TRP A 35 6.75 -12.79 -13.59
CA TRP A 35 6.43 -14.22 -13.56
C TRP A 35 7.27 -14.93 -12.51
N LEU A 36 6.60 -15.53 -11.53
CA LEU A 36 7.21 -16.27 -10.44
C LEU A 36 7.00 -17.77 -10.64
N GLN A 37 7.95 -18.54 -10.12
CA GLN A 37 7.84 -19.98 -9.99
C GLN A 37 7.52 -20.32 -8.54
N ASP A 38 6.39 -20.98 -8.29
CA ASP A 38 6.06 -21.48 -6.96
C ASP A 38 7.06 -22.56 -6.53
N THR A 39 7.36 -22.63 -5.23
CA THR A 39 8.31 -23.57 -4.64
C THR A 39 7.63 -24.40 -3.55
N PRO A 40 8.14 -25.61 -3.23
CA PRO A 40 7.58 -26.44 -2.16
C PRO A 40 7.50 -25.74 -0.80
N GLU A 41 8.43 -24.82 -0.52
CA GLU A 41 8.49 -24.08 0.74
C GLU A 41 7.42 -22.98 0.81
N ALA A 42 7.17 -22.29 -0.30
CA ALA A 42 6.16 -21.23 -0.36
C ALA A 42 4.74 -21.79 -0.53
N ALA A 43 4.61 -22.87 -1.32
CA ALA A 43 3.37 -23.58 -1.61
C ALA A 43 2.18 -22.64 -1.90
N VAL A 44 2.41 -21.57 -2.65
CA VAL A 44 1.46 -20.46 -2.83
C VAL A 44 0.14 -20.96 -3.40
N TRP A 45 0.21 -21.86 -4.40
CA TRP A 45 -0.98 -22.44 -5.03
C TRP A 45 -1.87 -23.18 -4.03
N GLU A 46 -1.26 -23.93 -3.11
CA GLU A 46 -1.96 -24.67 -2.07
C GLU A 46 -2.54 -23.74 -1.01
N HIS A 47 -1.73 -22.83 -0.48
CA HIS A 47 -2.17 -21.86 0.53
C HIS A 47 -3.32 -20.97 0.03
N TRP A 48 -3.32 -20.61 -1.24
CA TRP A 48 -4.38 -19.79 -1.83
C TRP A 48 -5.56 -20.64 -2.33
N GLY A 49 -5.44 -21.97 -2.37
CA GLY A 49 -6.47 -22.86 -2.89
C GLY A 49 -6.86 -22.51 -4.34
N VAL A 50 -5.87 -22.31 -5.20
CA VAL A 50 -6.10 -21.84 -6.58
C VAL A 50 -6.54 -22.98 -7.51
N THR A 51 -7.41 -22.65 -8.45
CA THR A 51 -7.69 -23.49 -9.62
C THR A 51 -6.84 -23.04 -10.80
N TYR A 52 -6.56 -23.97 -11.72
CA TYR A 52 -5.78 -23.67 -12.92
C TYR A 52 -6.34 -22.46 -13.69
N ARG A 53 -5.46 -21.48 -13.93
CA ARG A 53 -5.72 -20.17 -14.56
C ARG A 53 -6.69 -19.25 -13.80
N ASP A 54 -6.71 -19.34 -12.47
CA ASP A 54 -7.32 -18.29 -11.65
C ASP A 54 -6.54 -16.98 -11.77
N VAL A 55 -7.25 -15.90 -12.08
CA VAL A 55 -6.81 -14.53 -11.79
C VAL A 55 -7.44 -14.13 -10.47
N ARG A 56 -6.63 -14.06 -9.41
CA ARG A 56 -7.05 -13.56 -8.11
C ARG A 56 -6.83 -12.05 -8.09
N ILE A 57 -7.90 -11.31 -7.90
CA ILE A 57 -7.90 -9.85 -7.85
C ILE A 57 -7.88 -9.46 -6.38
N LEU A 58 -6.91 -8.65 -5.99
CA LEU A 58 -6.80 -8.11 -4.65
C LEU A 58 -7.22 -6.64 -4.64
N ASP A 59 -7.77 -6.17 -3.52
CA ASP A 59 -8.01 -4.76 -3.26
C ASP A 59 -6.72 -4.07 -2.74
N PRO A 60 -6.71 -2.73 -2.56
CA PRO A 60 -5.53 -2.00 -2.07
C PRO A 60 -5.04 -2.43 -0.68
N GLN A 61 -5.86 -3.14 0.09
CA GLN A 61 -5.53 -3.70 1.40
C GLN A 61 -5.10 -5.17 1.30
N ASN A 62 -4.74 -5.65 0.10
CA ASN A 62 -4.31 -7.02 -0.19
C ASN A 62 -5.35 -8.12 0.13
N ARG A 63 -6.63 -7.77 0.30
CA ARG A 63 -7.68 -8.77 0.50
C ARG A 63 -8.20 -9.26 -0.84
N LEU A 64 -8.71 -10.50 -0.86
CA LEU A 64 -9.29 -11.07 -2.07
C LEU A 64 -10.59 -10.35 -2.45
N TYR A 65 -10.53 -9.50 -3.47
CA TYR A 65 -11.69 -8.84 -4.08
C TYR A 65 -12.52 -9.84 -4.90
N GLY A 66 -11.85 -10.79 -5.57
CA GLY A 66 -12.52 -11.87 -6.27
C GLY A 66 -11.62 -12.72 -7.15
N VAL A 67 -12.18 -13.79 -7.69
CA VAL A 67 -11.48 -14.72 -8.59
C VAL A 67 -12.12 -14.69 -9.97
N PHE A 68 -11.28 -14.69 -11.01
CA PHE A 68 -11.70 -14.73 -12.41
C PHE A 68 -10.93 -15.85 -13.12
N ASN A 69 -11.60 -16.97 -13.38
CA ASN A 69 -10.95 -18.16 -13.96
C ASN A 69 -10.91 -18.09 -15.49
N LEU A 70 -9.71 -18.13 -16.08
CA LEU A 70 -9.51 -17.99 -17.54
C LEU A 70 -9.78 -19.28 -18.33
N THR A 71 -10.04 -20.40 -17.67
CA THR A 71 -10.55 -21.61 -18.31
C THR A 71 -12.04 -21.45 -18.62
N VAL A 72 -12.79 -20.81 -17.71
CA VAL A 72 -14.21 -20.47 -17.90
C VAL A 72 -14.37 -19.24 -18.80
N PHE A 73 -13.59 -18.19 -18.54
CA PHE A 73 -13.68 -16.91 -19.24
C PHE A 73 -12.50 -16.71 -20.19
N ASN A 74 -12.65 -17.21 -21.42
CA ASN A 74 -11.63 -17.05 -22.45
C ASN A 74 -11.43 -15.57 -22.84
N LEU A 75 -10.22 -15.05 -22.61
CA LEU A 75 -9.84 -13.67 -22.96
C LEU A 75 -9.71 -13.41 -24.46
N ALA A 76 -9.84 -14.41 -25.34
CA ALA A 76 -10.02 -14.17 -26.78
C ALA A 76 -11.37 -13.51 -27.10
N ILE A 77 -12.35 -13.62 -26.19
CA ILE A 77 -13.66 -12.99 -26.31
C ILE A 77 -13.62 -11.58 -25.70
N GLU A 78 -14.01 -10.56 -26.48
CA GLU A 78 -13.97 -9.15 -26.07
C GLU A 78 -14.76 -8.89 -24.79
N THR A 79 -15.97 -9.44 -24.68
CA THR A 79 -16.81 -9.29 -23.49
C THR A 79 -16.14 -9.80 -22.22
N ASN A 80 -15.35 -10.88 -22.31
CA ASN A 80 -14.62 -11.41 -21.15
C ASN A 80 -13.43 -10.52 -20.78
N ARG A 81 -12.74 -9.92 -21.76
CA ARG A 81 -11.67 -8.95 -21.51
C ARG A 81 -12.20 -7.73 -20.79
N GLU A 82 -13.29 -7.16 -21.28
CA GLU A 82 -13.91 -5.99 -20.66
C GLU A 82 -14.46 -6.33 -19.27
N LEU A 83 -15.01 -7.53 -19.05
CA LEU A 83 -15.43 -7.96 -17.72
C LEU A 83 -14.26 -8.04 -16.72
N LEU A 84 -13.13 -8.65 -17.10
CA LEU A 84 -11.94 -8.70 -16.24
C LEU A 84 -11.42 -7.30 -15.96
N LYS A 85 -11.32 -6.46 -16.99
CA LYS A 85 -10.89 -5.06 -16.85
C LYS A 85 -11.79 -4.28 -15.89
N GLN A 86 -13.11 -4.39 -16.00
CA GLN A 86 -14.02 -3.72 -15.07
C GLN A 86 -13.83 -4.19 -13.62
N ARG A 87 -13.58 -5.49 -13.40
CA ARG A 87 -13.27 -6.00 -12.04
C ARG A 87 -11.98 -5.40 -11.48
N LEU A 88 -10.93 -5.32 -12.29
CA LEU A 88 -9.67 -4.69 -11.90
C LEU A 88 -9.85 -3.19 -11.59
N LEU A 89 -10.60 -2.47 -12.42
CA LEU A 89 -10.89 -1.05 -12.22
C LEU A 89 -11.73 -0.80 -10.95
N ASN A 90 -12.73 -1.65 -10.70
CA ASN A 90 -13.58 -1.53 -9.51
C ASN A 90 -12.80 -1.84 -8.22
N ALA A 91 -11.92 -2.84 -8.25
CA ALA A 91 -11.07 -3.16 -7.10
C ALA A 91 -10.09 -2.01 -6.77
N ALA A 92 -9.58 -1.31 -7.78
CA ALA A 92 -8.61 -0.23 -7.59
C ALA A 92 -9.24 1.15 -7.28
N LYS A 93 -10.57 1.24 -7.18
CA LYS A 93 -11.26 2.52 -7.02
C LYS A 93 -11.36 2.91 -5.55
N PHE A 94 -10.94 4.12 -5.22
CA PHE A 94 -11.24 4.74 -3.93
C PHE A 94 -12.69 5.24 -3.92
N ILE A 95 -13.45 4.80 -2.91
CA ILE A 95 -14.83 5.17 -2.69
C ILE A 95 -14.92 5.73 -1.26
N ASP A 96 -15.56 6.88 -1.14
CA ASP A 96 -15.82 7.64 0.09
C ASP A 96 -17.25 8.18 -0.08
N THR A 97 -18.23 7.41 0.38
CA THR A 97 -19.65 7.59 0.10
C THR A 97 -20.25 8.71 0.94
N ASP A 98 -19.86 8.81 2.19
CA ASP A 98 -20.34 9.78 3.18
C ASP A 98 -19.47 11.06 3.26
N LYS A 99 -18.28 11.04 2.63
CA LYS A 99 -17.39 12.18 2.36
C LYS A 99 -16.67 12.71 3.58
N ASP A 100 -16.34 11.82 4.51
CA ASP A 100 -15.62 12.14 5.73
C ASP A 100 -14.09 11.99 5.59
N ARG A 101 -13.62 11.50 4.43
CA ARG A 101 -12.23 11.20 4.05
C ARG A 101 -11.67 9.90 4.63
N LEU A 102 -12.51 9.07 5.24
CA LEU A 102 -12.27 7.64 5.35
C LEU A 102 -12.74 6.98 4.05
N LEU A 103 -12.16 5.84 3.69
CA LEU A 103 -12.62 5.11 2.51
C LEU A 103 -13.55 4.00 2.95
N ASP A 104 -14.65 3.81 2.20
CA ASP A 104 -15.67 2.81 2.47
C ASP A 104 -15.06 1.41 2.70
N ASP A 105 -14.02 1.06 1.94
CA ASP A 105 -13.36 -0.24 2.02
C ASP A 105 -12.68 -0.48 3.38
N TRP A 106 -12.10 0.56 3.95
CA TRP A 106 -11.44 0.57 5.24
C TRP A 106 -12.48 0.61 6.37
N GLU A 107 -13.49 1.47 6.28
CA GLU A 107 -14.55 1.53 7.29
C GLU A 107 -15.33 0.21 7.38
N MET A 108 -15.71 -0.35 6.23
CA MET A 108 -16.39 -1.65 6.18
C MET A 108 -15.50 -2.80 6.66
N LEU A 109 -14.17 -2.69 6.56
CA LEU A 109 -13.23 -3.69 7.09
C LEU A 109 -13.22 -3.67 8.63
N HIS A 110 -13.09 -2.50 9.22
CA HIS A 110 -12.87 -2.38 10.67
C HIS A 110 -14.17 -2.32 11.46
N PHE A 111 -15.22 -1.73 10.89
CA PHE A 111 -16.47 -1.44 11.59
C PHE A 111 -17.69 -2.13 11.00
N GLY A 112 -17.63 -2.52 9.71
CA GLY A 112 -18.77 -3.11 9.01
C GLY A 112 -19.91 -2.12 8.71
N SER A 113 -19.63 -0.82 8.81
CA SER A 113 -20.54 0.30 8.57
C SER A 113 -19.75 1.54 8.14
N LEU A 114 -20.44 2.53 7.55
CA LEU A 114 -19.91 3.87 7.22
C LEU A 114 -20.33 4.95 8.24
N ASP A 115 -20.70 4.52 9.44
CA ASP A 115 -21.10 5.40 10.55
C ASP A 115 -19.92 5.96 11.39
N PRO A 116 -18.75 5.29 11.54
CA PRO A 116 -17.63 5.79 12.33
C PRO A 116 -17.09 7.12 11.79
N GLU A 117 -16.81 8.08 12.67
CA GLU A 117 -16.31 9.38 12.25
C GLU A 117 -14.76 9.44 12.26
N PRO A 118 -14.12 10.33 11.49
CA PRO A 118 -12.65 10.44 11.45
C PRO A 118 -12.03 10.86 12.79
N GLY A 119 -12.84 11.45 13.67
CA GLY A 119 -12.44 11.93 15.00
C GLY A 119 -12.55 10.88 16.11
N ASP A 120 -13.20 9.74 15.85
CA ASP A 120 -13.42 8.71 16.86
C ASP A 120 -12.14 7.95 17.18
N ASP A 121 -12.03 7.47 18.43
CA ASP A 121 -10.94 6.62 18.95
C ASP A 121 -11.61 5.39 19.62
N PRO A 122 -11.99 4.37 18.83
CA PRO A 122 -12.83 3.27 19.31
C PRO A 122 -12.10 2.30 20.25
N ASP A 123 -10.78 2.17 20.11
CA ASP A 123 -9.96 1.26 20.90
C ASP A 123 -9.25 1.94 22.10
N GLY A 124 -9.27 3.28 22.15
CA GLY A 124 -8.80 4.09 23.26
C GLY A 124 -7.27 4.21 23.34
N ASP A 125 -6.56 4.01 22.23
CA ASP A 125 -5.10 4.14 22.17
C ASP A 125 -4.61 5.60 22.02
N GLY A 126 -5.56 6.54 21.82
CA GLY A 126 -5.31 7.96 21.65
C GLY A 126 -5.07 8.40 20.21
N ARG A 127 -5.16 7.48 19.23
CA ARG A 127 -5.21 7.79 17.79
C ARG A 127 -6.65 7.74 17.35
N ASN A 128 -7.03 8.68 16.50
CA ASN A 128 -8.35 8.67 15.91
C ASN A 128 -8.35 7.94 14.56
N ASN A 129 -9.54 7.57 14.09
CA ASN A 129 -9.76 6.91 12.82
C ASN A 129 -9.02 7.57 11.65
N ALA A 130 -8.97 8.91 11.59
CA ALA A 130 -8.23 9.62 10.54
C ALA A 130 -6.71 9.34 10.58
N ALA A 131 -6.11 9.36 11.77
CA ALA A 131 -4.70 9.04 11.95
C ALA A 131 -4.42 7.58 11.60
N GLU A 132 -5.30 6.68 12.02
CA GLU A 132 -5.14 5.25 11.80
C GLU A 132 -5.31 4.85 10.34
N PHE A 133 -6.32 5.44 9.68
CA PHE A 133 -6.50 5.35 8.24
C PHE A 133 -5.25 5.82 7.47
N ALA A 134 -4.64 6.94 7.90
CA ALA A 134 -3.43 7.47 7.28
C ALA A 134 -2.19 6.61 7.54
N PHE A 135 -2.12 5.98 8.70
CA PHE A 135 -0.96 5.16 9.04
C PHE A 135 -1.15 3.68 8.76
N ALA A 136 -2.32 3.29 8.22
CA ALA A 136 -2.75 1.92 7.93
C ALA A 136 -2.74 1.01 9.18
N THR A 137 -3.08 1.56 10.34
CA THR A 137 -3.29 0.82 11.59
C THR A 137 -4.76 0.37 11.71
N ASP A 138 -5.07 -0.45 12.71
CA ASP A 138 -6.37 -1.05 12.93
C ASP A 138 -7.10 -0.34 14.10
N PRO A 139 -8.15 0.46 13.83
CA PRO A 139 -8.84 1.28 14.82
C PRO A 139 -9.73 0.52 15.80
N THR A 140 -9.59 -0.81 15.81
CA THR A 140 -10.24 -1.69 16.77
C THR A 140 -9.22 -2.41 17.66
N HIS A 141 -7.92 -2.12 17.50
CA HIS A 141 -6.82 -2.81 18.16
C HIS A 141 -5.72 -1.86 18.67
N ALA A 142 -5.84 -1.48 19.94
CA ALA A 142 -4.92 -0.52 20.58
C ALA A 142 -3.43 -0.91 20.62
N ALA A 143 -3.08 -2.14 20.24
CA ALA A 143 -1.71 -2.66 20.25
C ALA A 143 -1.03 -2.52 18.88
N ASP A 144 -1.23 -1.40 18.20
CA ASP A 144 -0.70 -1.17 16.87
C ASP A 144 0.76 -0.66 16.82
N PRO A 145 1.52 -1.00 15.76
CA PRO A 145 2.87 -0.48 15.56
C PRO A 145 2.88 1.05 15.60
N ALA A 146 3.90 1.63 16.25
CA ALA A 146 4.09 3.08 16.27
C ALA A 146 4.25 3.61 14.82
N PRO A 147 3.40 4.55 14.39
CA PRO A 147 3.45 5.10 13.02
C PRO A 147 4.75 5.85 12.71
N VAL A 148 5.35 6.46 13.73
CA VAL A 148 6.58 7.23 13.60
C VAL A 148 7.60 6.71 14.61
N GLN A 149 8.80 6.39 14.15
CA GLN A 149 9.90 5.93 14.99
C GLN A 149 11.13 6.79 14.72
N LEU A 150 11.81 7.22 15.78
CA LEU A 150 13.08 7.94 15.69
C LEU A 150 14.22 6.95 15.95
N LEU A 151 15.08 6.78 14.95
CA LEU A 151 16.29 5.99 15.05
C LEU A 151 17.49 6.92 15.27
N PRO A 152 18.36 6.60 16.24
CA PRO A 152 19.59 7.36 16.48
C PRO A 152 20.57 7.18 15.30
N PRO A 153 21.58 8.06 15.18
CA PRO A 153 22.62 7.91 14.16
C PRO A 153 23.41 6.60 14.38
N GLU A 154 23.65 5.85 13.31
CA GLU A 154 24.54 4.70 13.36
C GLU A 154 26.00 5.14 13.57
N ASN A 155 26.73 4.47 14.47
CA ASN A 155 28.18 4.56 14.62
C ASN A 155 28.79 5.97 14.81
N GLY A 156 28.09 6.88 15.51
CA GLY A 156 28.67 8.17 15.90
C GLY A 156 28.82 9.19 14.75
N ALA A 157 28.20 8.93 13.60
CA ALA A 157 28.06 9.93 12.55
C ALA A 157 27.04 11.00 12.98
N ALA A 158 27.52 12.02 13.66
CA ALA A 158 26.77 13.27 13.77
C ALA A 158 26.65 13.92 12.37
N PRO A 159 25.55 14.63 12.06
CA PRO A 159 24.25 14.68 12.74
C PRO A 159 23.11 14.29 11.78
N ALA A 160 22.63 13.05 11.82
CA ALA A 160 21.41 12.70 11.12
C ALA A 160 20.58 11.69 11.91
N TRP A 161 19.52 12.19 12.55
CA TRP A 161 18.45 11.31 13.02
C TRP A 161 17.70 10.75 11.82
N THR A 162 17.31 9.48 11.90
CA THR A 162 16.43 8.88 10.90
C THR A 162 15.04 8.78 11.47
N VAL A 163 14.07 9.37 10.78
CA VAL A 163 12.65 9.24 11.09
C VAL A 163 12.09 8.15 10.18
N VAL A 164 11.62 7.05 10.76
CA VAL A 164 10.89 6.01 10.04
C VAL A 164 9.41 6.33 10.16
N VAL A 165 8.75 6.51 9.03
CA VAL A 165 7.30 6.79 8.97
C VAL A 165 6.61 5.63 8.27
N ARG A 166 5.77 4.91 9.01
CA ARG A 166 4.77 4.00 8.44
C ARG A 166 3.67 4.85 7.79
N ARG A 167 3.10 4.38 6.69
CA ARG A 167 2.01 5.07 5.98
C ARG A 167 1.21 4.12 5.10
N ARG A 168 -0.03 4.46 4.79
CA ARG A 168 -0.81 3.77 3.75
C ARG A 168 -0.12 3.89 2.39
N LEU A 169 -0.06 2.79 1.64
CA LEU A 169 0.44 2.80 0.25
C LEU A 169 -0.61 3.33 -0.74
N GLY A 170 -0.15 3.65 -1.94
CA GLY A 170 -0.97 4.18 -3.02
C GLY A 170 -1.21 5.69 -2.91
N ASP A 171 -2.15 6.16 -3.73
CA ASP A 171 -2.39 7.59 -3.97
C ASP A 171 -3.65 8.12 -3.27
N ALA A 172 -4.25 7.33 -2.37
CA ALA A 172 -5.41 7.76 -1.58
C ALA A 172 -5.06 8.97 -0.68
N LEU A 173 -3.80 9.05 -0.23
CA LEU A 173 -3.32 10.12 0.65
C LEU A 173 -1.99 10.69 0.15
N ALA A 174 -1.87 12.01 0.22
CA ALA A 174 -0.61 12.71 0.01
C ALA A 174 0.07 12.97 1.36
N TYR A 175 1.33 12.57 1.49
CA TYR A 175 2.11 12.77 2.71
C TYR A 175 3.12 13.90 2.53
N GLY A 176 3.12 14.85 3.46
CA GLY A 176 4.15 15.87 3.61
C GLY A 176 4.75 15.79 5.01
N VAL A 177 6.07 15.93 5.11
CA VAL A 177 6.76 15.99 6.40
C VAL A 177 7.26 17.41 6.61
N ALA A 178 6.83 18.02 7.72
CA ALA A 178 7.27 19.33 8.14
C ALA A 178 8.31 19.22 9.26
N ALA A 179 9.21 20.19 9.32
CA ALA A 179 10.12 20.37 10.45
C ALA A 179 9.98 21.78 11.03
N SER A 180 10.49 21.95 12.24
CA SER A 180 10.69 23.24 12.86
C SER A 180 11.95 23.22 13.72
N ARG A 181 12.74 24.30 13.65
CA ARG A 181 13.91 24.48 14.52
C ARG A 181 13.55 25.02 15.91
N GLN A 182 12.44 25.74 16.02
CA GLN A 182 12.02 26.43 17.24
C GLN A 182 10.69 25.87 17.79
N CYS A 183 10.28 24.68 17.32
CA CYS A 183 8.95 24.09 17.56
C CYS A 183 7.76 24.92 17.03
N MET A 184 8.02 26.05 16.37
CA MET A 184 7.06 26.90 15.68
C MET A 184 7.80 27.88 14.75
N PRO A 185 7.28 28.21 13.55
CA PRO A 185 6.25 27.49 12.80
C PRO A 185 6.76 26.14 12.29
N TRP A 186 5.83 25.26 11.91
CA TRP A 186 6.13 24.00 11.21
C TRP A 186 5.90 24.20 9.72
N VAL A 187 6.94 23.99 8.91
CA VAL A 187 6.87 24.15 7.46
C VAL A 187 7.49 22.94 6.78
N ILE A 188 7.00 22.61 5.58
CA ILE A 188 7.60 21.54 4.77
C ILE A 188 8.97 22.06 4.30
N GLU A 189 10.04 21.51 4.89
CA GLU A 189 11.42 21.89 4.61
C GLU A 189 12.13 20.75 3.85
N PRO A 190 12.04 20.69 2.51
CA PRO A 190 12.65 19.61 1.73
C PRO A 190 14.18 19.61 1.79
N ASP A 191 14.81 20.70 2.26
CA ASP A 191 16.25 20.76 2.47
C ASP A 191 16.68 20.22 3.83
N ALA A 192 15.79 20.26 4.82
CA ALA A 192 16.05 19.76 6.17
C ALA A 192 15.62 18.30 6.35
N ILE A 193 14.53 17.90 5.69
CA ILE A 193 14.01 16.54 5.72
C ILE A 193 13.93 15.99 4.31
N ARG A 194 14.72 14.95 4.03
CA ARG A 194 14.74 14.27 2.73
C ARG A 194 14.41 12.80 2.86
N PRO A 195 13.58 12.22 1.96
CA PRO A 195 13.44 10.78 1.88
C PRO A 195 14.81 10.13 1.67
N ALA A 196 15.18 9.23 2.56
CA ALA A 196 16.40 8.43 2.50
C ALA A 196 16.14 7.11 1.75
N GLY A 197 15.50 7.20 0.58
CA GLY A 197 15.14 6.04 -0.23
C GLY A 197 13.72 6.10 -0.79
N GLN A 198 13.33 5.04 -1.48
CA GLN A 198 11.95 4.81 -1.90
C GLN A 198 11.12 4.27 -0.74
N VAL A 199 9.80 4.32 -0.91
CA VAL A 199 8.86 3.72 0.04
C VAL A 199 8.98 2.22 -0.08
N GLU A 200 9.20 1.55 1.05
CA GLU A 200 9.26 0.11 1.14
C GLU A 200 7.88 -0.44 1.52
N ASN A 201 7.33 -1.35 0.71
CA ASN A 201 6.13 -2.08 1.06
C ASN A 201 6.45 -3.10 2.18
N LEU A 202 5.61 -3.17 3.23
CA LEU A 202 5.84 -4.08 4.35
C LEU A 202 5.39 -5.52 4.05
N TYR A 203 4.53 -5.73 3.05
CA TYR A 203 3.98 -7.03 2.68
C TYR A 203 3.32 -7.80 3.84
N ASP A 204 2.82 -7.09 4.85
CA ASP A 204 2.20 -7.65 6.07
C ASP A 204 0.67 -7.79 5.97
N GLY A 205 0.10 -7.48 4.80
CA GLY A 205 -1.35 -7.54 4.56
C GLY A 205 -2.12 -6.31 5.04
N THR A 206 -1.47 -5.31 5.63
CA THR A 206 -2.13 -4.07 6.10
C THR A 206 -2.27 -3.00 5.01
N GLY A 207 -1.63 -3.20 3.85
CA GLY A 207 -1.51 -2.17 2.81
C GLY A 207 -0.55 -1.03 3.21
N ALA A 208 0.26 -1.22 4.26
CA ALA A 208 1.21 -0.24 4.73
C ALA A 208 2.58 -0.35 4.05
N GLY A 209 3.24 0.79 3.98
CA GLY A 209 4.65 0.91 3.65
C GLY A 209 5.38 1.72 4.71
N ARG A 210 6.71 1.73 4.61
CA ARG A 210 7.57 2.61 5.39
C ARG A 210 8.43 3.47 4.49
N VAL A 211 8.66 4.71 4.91
CA VAL A 211 9.61 5.61 4.29
C VAL A 211 10.54 6.16 5.35
N LEU A 212 11.83 6.19 5.04
CA LEU A 212 12.84 6.75 5.90
C LEU A 212 13.04 8.20 5.50
N TYR A 213 13.10 9.08 6.48
CA TYR A 213 13.45 10.48 6.31
C TYR A 213 14.71 10.76 7.09
N ARG A 214 15.67 11.42 6.45
CA ARG A 214 16.86 11.90 7.12
C ARG A 214 16.68 13.36 7.49
N LEU A 215 16.88 13.66 8.76
CA LEU A 215 16.86 15.02 9.28
C LEU A 215 18.29 15.57 9.34
N GLU A 216 18.63 16.43 8.39
CA GLU A 216 19.92 17.12 8.29
C GLU A 216 19.66 18.61 8.11
N TRP A 217 19.86 19.40 9.16
CA TRP A 217 19.76 20.85 9.05
C TRP A 217 21.01 21.39 8.35
N PRO A 218 20.89 22.15 7.24
CA PRO A 218 22.06 22.74 6.60
C PRO A 218 22.83 23.65 7.59
N GLU A 219 24.15 23.45 7.66
CA GLU A 219 25.04 24.26 8.50
C GLU A 219 25.03 25.73 8.05
N GLY A 220 25.07 26.66 9.02
CA GLY A 220 25.28 28.09 8.77
C GLY A 220 24.04 28.99 8.77
N ILE A 221 22.82 28.45 8.94
CA ILE A 221 21.63 29.27 9.19
C ILE A 221 21.46 29.37 10.72
N ALA A 222 21.90 30.46 11.33
CA ALA A 222 21.55 30.76 12.71
C ALA A 222 20.02 30.92 12.84
N PRO A 223 19.39 30.49 13.95
CA PRO A 223 18.01 30.88 14.21
C PRO A 223 17.92 32.41 14.23
N ALA A 224 17.02 32.96 13.41
CA ALA A 224 16.61 34.35 13.51
C ALA A 224 15.75 34.56 14.76
#